data_AF-A0A7X7LSU2-F1
#
_entry.id   AF-A0A7X7LSU2-F1
#
_cell.length_a   1.000
_cell.length_b   1.000
_cell.length_c   1.000
_cell.angle_alpha   90.00
_cell.angle_beta   90.00
_cell.angle_gamma   90.00
#
_symmetry.space_group_name_H-M   'P 1'
#
loop_
_entity.id
_entity.type
_entity.pdbx_description
1 polymer ?
#
loop_
_entity_poly.entity_id
_entity_poly.type
_entity_poly.pdbx_seq_one_letter_code
_entity_poly.pdbx_strand_id
1 'polypeptide(L)'
;MEMIQQILSNFRDTLPTNSKTAEAIARGASAEEIATSASAEGLHALSGALFEALEQQNATGSPGESDNSVLGALSTRLRDFRGQLPDDSATAQAIDRGAPLEEISEAAQQEGLSSLAAMLMEAEQEQARG
;
A
#
# COMPACT_ATOMS: atom_id res chain seq x y z
N MET A 1 13.34 -2.50 -7.11
CA MET A 1 14.18 -3.27 -6.16
C MET A 1 15.60 -2.72 -6.00
N GLU A 2 16.18 -2.04 -7.00
CA GLU A 2 17.59 -1.59 -6.95
C GLU A 2 17.89 -0.54 -5.86
N MET A 3 16.98 0.40 -5.58
CA MET A 3 17.24 1.51 -4.66
C MET A 3 17.45 1.04 -3.21
N ILE A 4 16.60 0.12 -2.72
CA ILE A 4 16.75 -0.48 -1.39
C ILE A 4 18.06 -1.28 -1.31
N GLN A 5 18.39 -2.09 -2.31
CA GLN A 5 19.64 -2.86 -2.30
C GLN A 5 20.89 -1.97 -2.38
N GLN A 6 20.81 -0.82 -3.07
CA GLN A 6 21.88 0.18 -3.09
C GLN A 6 22.09 0.82 -1.72
N ILE A 7 21.01 1.19 -1.02
CA ILE A 7 21.08 1.73 0.35
C ILE A 7 21.71 0.68 1.28
N LEU A 8 21.21 -0.56 1.27
CA LEU A 8 21.76 -1.63 2.10
C LEU A 8 23.24 -1.91 1.82
N SER A 9 23.65 -1.86 0.55
CA SER A 9 25.05 -2.06 0.16
C SER A 9 25.95 -0.90 0.59
N ASN A 10 25.44 0.34 0.57
CA ASN A 10 26.18 1.53 0.98
C ASN A 10 26.43 1.56 2.50
N PHE A 11 25.45 1.13 3.29
CA PHE A 11 25.55 1.10 4.75
C PHE A 11 26.17 -0.17 5.31
N ARG A 12 26.31 -1.25 4.52
CA ARG A 12 26.93 -2.51 4.99
C ARG A 12 28.31 -2.31 5.60
N ASP A 13 29.12 -1.44 5.03
CA ASP A 13 30.48 -1.14 5.49
C ASP A 13 30.54 -0.22 6.72
N THR A 14 29.42 0.42 7.07
CA THR A 14 29.33 1.35 8.21
C THR A 14 28.60 0.76 9.41
N LEU A 15 28.10 -0.48 9.28
CA LEU A 15 27.38 -1.18 10.34
C LEU A 15 28.32 -1.81 11.37
N PRO A 16 27.98 -1.76 12.67
CA PRO A 16 28.72 -2.49 13.70
C PRO A 16 28.62 -4.01 13.47
N THR A 17 29.72 -4.74 13.62
CA THR A 17 29.83 -6.20 13.38
C THR A 17 28.86 -7.06 14.21
N ASN A 18 28.32 -6.53 15.31
CA ASN A 18 27.37 -7.22 16.20
C ASN A 18 25.98 -6.54 16.24
N SER A 19 25.66 -5.75 15.22
CA SER A 19 24.38 -5.05 15.13
C SER A 19 23.27 -5.97 14.64
N LYS A 20 22.09 -5.86 15.26
CA LYS A 20 20.88 -6.61 14.83
C LYS A 20 20.49 -6.27 13.39
N THR A 21 20.77 -5.03 12.98
CA THR A 21 20.57 -4.53 11.62
C THR A 21 21.46 -5.27 10.62
N ALA A 22 22.75 -5.49 10.95
CA ALA A 22 23.66 -6.24 10.11
C ALA A 22 23.24 -7.71 9.98
N GLU A 23 22.77 -8.32 11.08
CA GLU A 23 22.22 -9.67 11.07
C GLU A 23 20.94 -9.76 10.23
N ALA A 24 20.04 -8.78 10.34
CA ALA A 24 18.84 -8.67 9.53
C ALA A 24 19.17 -8.61 8.03
N ILE A 25 20.16 -7.82 7.65
CA ILE A 25 20.64 -7.75 6.26
C ILE A 25 21.25 -9.08 5.81
N ALA A 26 22.06 -9.71 6.65
CA ALA A 26 22.72 -10.98 6.34
C ALA A 26 21.74 -12.14 6.17
N ARG A 27 20.63 -12.16 6.92
CA ARG A 27 19.54 -13.14 6.75
C ARG A 27 18.61 -12.84 5.58
N GLY A 28 18.80 -11.73 4.87
CA GLY A 28 17.91 -11.30 3.79
C GLY A 28 16.52 -10.88 4.29
N ALA A 29 16.45 -10.23 5.45
CA ALA A 29 15.22 -9.69 6.00
C ALA A 29 14.60 -8.62 5.07
N SER A 30 13.30 -8.38 5.24
CA SER A 30 12.59 -7.31 4.56
C SER A 30 13.15 -5.93 4.94
N ALA A 31 13.08 -4.98 4.01
CA ALA A 31 13.58 -3.63 4.22
C ALA A 31 12.93 -2.90 5.41
N GLU A 32 11.65 -3.16 5.68
CA GLU A 32 10.94 -2.65 6.87
C GLU A 32 11.51 -3.18 8.18
N GLU A 33 11.87 -4.47 8.20
CA GLU A 33 12.44 -5.13 9.38
C GLU A 33 13.87 -4.63 9.64
N ILE A 34 14.63 -4.40 8.56
CA ILE A 34 15.96 -3.79 8.62
C ILE A 34 15.86 -2.34 9.09
N ALA A 35 14.91 -1.54 8.57
CA ALA A 35 14.71 -0.15 8.96
C ALA A 35 14.31 -0.03 10.44
N THR A 36 13.45 -0.94 10.91
CA THR A 36 13.04 -1.03 12.32
C THR A 36 14.22 -1.35 13.23
N SER A 37 15.05 -2.33 12.84
CA SER A 37 16.26 -2.69 13.57
C SER A 37 17.27 -1.54 13.61
N ALA A 38 17.45 -0.85 12.47
CA ALA A 38 18.32 0.30 12.34
C ALA A 38 17.87 1.45 13.24
N SER A 39 16.57 1.74 13.28
CA SER A 39 15.98 2.77 14.14
C SER A 39 16.19 2.44 15.63
N ALA A 40 15.96 1.17 16.01
CA ALA A 40 16.17 0.71 17.39
C ALA A 40 17.64 0.78 17.85
N GLU A 41 18.59 0.71 16.91
CA GLU A 41 20.02 0.83 17.18
C GLU A 41 20.56 2.28 17.00
N GLY A 42 19.69 3.25 16.71
CA GLY A 42 20.05 4.66 16.55
C GLY A 42 20.66 5.02 15.19
N LEU A 43 20.55 4.11 14.21
CA LEU A 43 21.04 4.30 12.84
C LEU A 43 20.01 5.09 12.01
N HIS A 44 19.69 6.30 12.45
CA HIS A 44 18.63 7.14 11.85
C HIS A 44 18.84 7.42 10.35
N ALA A 45 20.09 7.53 9.91
CA ALA A 45 20.42 7.75 8.50
C ALA A 45 20.04 6.54 7.63
N LEU A 46 20.28 5.32 8.11
CA LEU A 46 19.91 4.09 7.41
C LEU A 46 18.40 3.85 7.47
N SER A 47 17.80 3.97 8.66
CA SER A 47 16.36 3.78 8.80
C SER A 47 15.58 4.80 7.97
N GLY A 48 15.99 6.08 7.98
CA GLY A 48 15.38 7.13 7.19
C GLY A 48 15.48 6.87 5.68
N ALA A 49 16.66 6.52 5.18
CA ALA A 49 16.84 6.19 3.77
C ALA A 49 16.00 4.96 3.35
N LEU A 50 15.90 3.95 4.22
CA LEU A 50 15.06 2.77 3.95
C LEU A 50 13.57 3.10 3.95
N PHE A 51 13.09 3.89 4.92
CA PHE A 51 11.69 4.34 4.96
C PHE A 51 11.34 5.17 3.72
N GLU A 52 12.19 6.13 3.34
CA GLU A 52 11.95 6.96 2.16
C GLU A 52 11.93 6.13 0.86
N ALA A 53 12.81 5.12 0.76
CA ALA A 53 12.82 4.20 -0.39
C ALA A 53 11.62 3.24 -0.38
N LEU A 54 11.13 2.84 0.79
CA LEU A 54 9.91 2.05 0.96
C LEU A 54 8.67 2.87 0.58
N GLU A 55 8.58 4.11 1.04
CA GLU A 55 7.49 5.04 0.69
C GLU A 55 7.47 5.32 -0.81
N GLN A 56 8.62 5.57 -1.43
CA GLN A 56 8.70 5.73 -2.90
C GLN A 56 8.33 4.45 -3.64
N GLN A 57 8.68 3.28 -3.11
CA GLN A 57 8.30 2.00 -3.71
C GLN A 57 6.80 1.74 -3.56
N ASN A 58 6.20 2.13 -2.45
CA ASN A 58 4.76 2.06 -2.20
C ASN A 58 3.97 3.12 -2.98
N ALA A 59 4.61 4.24 -3.34
CA ALA A 59 4.03 5.26 -4.20
C ALA A 59 4.11 4.88 -5.70
N THR A 60 5.07 4.03 -6.08
CA THR A 60 5.32 3.63 -7.48
C THR A 60 4.79 2.22 -7.80
N GLY A 61 4.68 1.35 -6.81
CA GLY A 61 3.86 0.14 -6.86
C GLY A 61 2.43 0.51 -6.50
N SER A 62 1.47 0.05 -7.30
CA SER A 62 0.01 0.20 -7.15
C SER A 62 -0.48 0.76 -5.80
N PRO A 63 -1.31 1.82 -5.78
CA PRO A 63 -1.73 2.51 -4.56
C PRO A 63 -2.48 1.54 -3.63
N GLY A 64 -1.75 0.98 -2.66
CA GLY A 64 -2.26 -0.08 -1.81
C GLY A 64 -2.20 0.23 -0.32
N GLU A 65 -1.17 0.94 0.16
CA GLU A 65 -0.92 0.98 1.62
C GLU A 65 -0.42 2.35 2.10
N SER A 66 -1.15 3.42 1.77
CA SER A 66 -1.11 4.66 2.56
C SER A 66 -2.46 4.88 3.22
N ASP A 67 -2.56 4.23 4.37
CA ASP A 67 -3.63 4.29 5.36
C ASP A 67 -3.75 5.71 5.95
N ASN A 68 -4.20 6.67 5.14
CA ASN A 68 -4.78 7.94 5.61
C ASN A 68 -5.58 8.72 4.54
N SER A 69 -5.64 8.25 3.29
CA SER A 69 -6.55 8.83 2.30
C SER A 69 -7.88 8.09 2.32
N VAL A 70 -8.97 8.81 2.08
CA VAL A 70 -10.35 8.29 1.89
C VAL A 70 -10.38 7.02 1.01
N LEU A 71 -9.45 6.92 0.05
CA LEU A 71 -9.19 5.74 -0.80
C LEU A 71 -8.85 4.43 -0.06
N GLY A 72 -8.10 4.47 1.04
CA GLY A 72 -7.74 3.25 1.80
C GLY A 72 -8.94 2.68 2.56
N ALA A 73 -9.71 3.55 3.20
CA ALA A 73 -10.98 3.19 3.83
C ALA A 73 -12.00 2.69 2.79
N LEU A 74 -12.03 3.32 1.61
CA LEU A 74 -12.90 2.90 0.50
C LEU A 74 -12.50 1.55 -0.08
N SER A 75 -11.20 1.28 -0.27
CA SER A 75 -10.69 -0.02 -0.73
C SER A 75 -11.03 -1.15 0.23
N THR A 76 -10.91 -0.89 1.54
CA THR A 76 -11.32 -1.86 2.57
C THR A 76 -12.81 -2.17 2.48
N ARG A 77 -13.66 -1.14 2.34
CA ARG A 77 -15.11 -1.32 2.15
C ARG A 77 -15.45 -2.02 0.83
N LEU A 78 -14.76 -1.71 -0.24
CA LEU A 78 -14.93 -2.37 -1.54
C LEU A 78 -14.63 -3.88 -1.45
N ARG A 79 -13.57 -4.26 -0.73
CA ARG A 79 -13.26 -5.69 -0.46
C ARG A 79 -14.35 -6.38 0.36
N ASP A 80 -14.91 -5.71 1.35
CA ASP A 80 -16.03 -6.23 2.14
C ASP A 80 -17.28 -6.45 1.27
N PHE A 81 -17.60 -5.49 0.39
CA PHE A 81 -18.67 -5.65 -0.60
C PHE A 81 -18.38 -6.77 -1.59
N ARG A 82 -17.14 -6.92 -2.07
CA ARG A 82 -16.75 -8.03 -2.96
C ARG A 82 -16.98 -9.40 -2.32
N GLY A 83 -16.79 -9.53 -1.01
CA GLY A 83 -17.08 -10.77 -0.27
C GLY A 83 -18.58 -11.09 -0.15
N GLN A 84 -19.44 -10.09 -0.33
CA GLN A 84 -20.90 -10.22 -0.29
C GLN A 84 -21.53 -10.37 -1.67
N LEU A 85 -20.77 -10.11 -2.74
CA LEU A 85 -21.23 -10.20 -4.12
C LEU A 85 -20.91 -11.57 -4.74
N PRO A 86 -21.80 -12.12 -5.57
CA PRO A 86 -21.51 -13.33 -6.34
C PRO A 86 -20.37 -13.07 -7.33
N ASP A 87 -19.57 -14.09 -7.63
CA ASP A 87 -18.42 -13.98 -8.55
C ASP A 87 -18.79 -13.59 -9.98
N ASP A 88 -20.05 -13.82 -10.36
CA ASP A 88 -20.61 -13.44 -11.67
C ASP A 88 -20.96 -11.95 -11.76
N SER A 89 -20.94 -11.23 -10.62
CA SER A 89 -21.30 -9.82 -10.57
C SER A 89 -20.32 -8.94 -11.33
N ALA A 90 -20.84 -8.04 -12.16
CA ALA A 90 -20.02 -7.08 -12.92
C ALA A 90 -19.27 -6.13 -11.99
N THR A 91 -19.91 -5.73 -10.89
CA THR A 91 -19.34 -4.92 -9.82
C THR A 91 -18.19 -5.65 -9.15
N ALA A 92 -18.36 -6.94 -8.84
CA ALA A 92 -17.30 -7.76 -8.26
C ALA A 92 -16.06 -7.84 -9.15
N GLN A 93 -16.25 -8.02 -10.46
CA GLN A 93 -15.16 -8.01 -11.44
C GLN A 93 -14.51 -6.64 -11.59
N ALA A 94 -15.29 -5.56 -11.52
CA ALA A 94 -14.79 -4.19 -11.55
C ALA A 94 -13.90 -3.87 -10.34
N ILE A 95 -14.29 -4.35 -9.15
CA ILE A 95 -13.48 -4.22 -7.93
C ILE A 95 -12.18 -5.03 -8.05
N ASP A 96 -12.27 -6.28 -8.51
CA ASP A 96 -11.12 -7.19 -8.60
C ASP A 96 -10.03 -6.67 -9.56
N ARG A 97 -10.45 -6.04 -10.66
CA ARG A 97 -9.53 -5.43 -11.63
C ARG A 97 -9.04 -4.02 -11.25
N GLY A 98 -9.48 -3.47 -10.12
CA GLY A 98 -9.11 -2.12 -9.69
C GLY A 98 -9.63 -1.03 -10.62
N ALA A 99 -10.87 -1.16 -11.10
CA ALA A 99 -11.53 -0.19 -11.96
C ALA A 99 -11.70 1.19 -11.27
N PRO A 100 -11.83 2.29 -12.04
CA PRO A 100 -12.17 3.60 -11.48
C PRO A 100 -13.53 3.57 -10.78
N LEU A 101 -13.72 4.45 -9.78
CA LEU A 101 -14.94 4.53 -8.97
C LEU A 101 -16.19 4.73 -9.82
N GLU A 102 -16.13 5.59 -10.83
CA GLU A 102 -17.18 5.79 -11.83
C GLU A 102 -17.67 4.45 -12.39
N GLU A 103 -16.75 3.64 -12.91
CA GLU A 103 -17.08 2.37 -13.56
C GLU A 103 -17.60 1.31 -12.56
N ILE A 104 -17.06 1.27 -11.34
CA ILE A 104 -17.59 0.40 -10.27
C ILE A 104 -19.00 0.87 -9.88
N SER A 105 -19.24 2.18 -9.80
CA SER A 105 -20.53 2.76 -9.42
C SER A 105 -21.61 2.55 -10.48
N GLU A 106 -21.24 2.56 -11.76
CA GLU A 106 -22.12 2.22 -12.87
C GLU A 106 -22.51 0.75 -12.85
N ALA A 107 -21.53 -0.15 -12.67
CA ALA A 107 -21.80 -1.58 -12.51
C ALA A 107 -22.71 -1.85 -11.30
N ALA A 108 -22.43 -1.19 -10.18
CA ALA A 108 -23.24 -1.29 -8.97
C ALA A 108 -24.66 -0.79 -9.19
N GLN A 109 -24.86 0.30 -9.93
CA GLN A 109 -26.18 0.79 -10.32
C GLN A 109 -26.93 -0.19 -11.22
N GLN A 110 -26.24 -0.77 -12.21
CA GLN A 110 -26.83 -1.74 -13.15
C GLN A 110 -27.31 -3.00 -12.42
N GLU A 111 -26.60 -3.42 -11.37
CA GLU A 111 -26.94 -4.59 -10.56
C GLU A 111 -27.89 -4.30 -9.40
N GLY A 112 -28.32 -3.05 -9.23
CA GLY A 112 -29.25 -2.64 -8.17
C GLY A 112 -28.61 -2.44 -6.79
N LEU A 113 -27.28 -2.36 -6.72
CA LEU A 113 -26.50 -2.07 -5.51
C LEU A 113 -26.47 -0.56 -5.24
N SER A 114 -27.65 0.06 -5.14
CA SER A 114 -27.79 1.52 -5.03
C SER A 114 -27.02 2.11 -3.84
N SER A 115 -26.92 1.38 -2.73
CA SER A 115 -26.14 1.80 -1.55
C SER A 115 -24.63 1.84 -1.82
N LEU A 116 -24.11 0.89 -2.59
CA LEU A 116 -22.70 0.86 -2.98
C LEU A 116 -22.41 1.96 -4.00
N ALA A 117 -23.25 2.11 -5.02
CA ALA A 117 -23.08 3.12 -6.04
C ALA A 117 -23.13 4.55 -5.48
N ALA A 118 -24.06 4.84 -4.55
CA ALA A 118 -24.13 6.13 -3.87
C ALA A 118 -22.83 6.42 -3.08
N MET A 119 -22.37 5.45 -2.29
CA MET A 119 -21.12 5.57 -1.53
C MET A 119 -19.90 5.83 -2.43
N LEU A 120 -19.82 5.16 -3.59
CA LEU A 120 -18.72 5.32 -4.53
C LEU A 120 -18.72 6.69 -5.19
N MET A 121 -19.89 7.19 -5.63
CA MET A 121 -20.04 8.55 -6.16
C MET A 121 -19.72 9.63 -5.12
N GLU A 122 -20.10 9.43 -3.86
CA GLU A 122 -19.77 10.36 -2.77
C GLU A 122 -18.25 10.39 -2.54
N ALA A 123 -17.60 9.23 -2.51
CA ALA A 123 -16.16 9.14 -2.32
C ALA A 123 -15.36 9.67 -3.53
N GLU A 124 -15.88 9.53 -4.75
CA GLU A 124 -15.31 10.14 -5.95
C GLU A 124 -15.39 11.67 -5.89
N GLN A 125 -16.54 12.23 -5.51
CA GLN A 125 -16.70 13.69 -5.38
C GLN A 125 -15.85 14.29 -4.26
N GLU A 126 -15.67 13.56 -3.16
CA GLU A 126 -14.75 13.96 -2.08
C GLU A 126 -13.30 13.98 -2.58
N GLN A 127 -12.89 12.98 -3.37
CA GLN A 127 -11.57 12.97 -4.00
C GLN A 127 -11.39 14.10 -5.02
N ALA A 128 -12.41 14.39 -5.82
CA ALA A 128 -12.34 15.46 -6.82
C ALA A 128 -12.31 16.88 -6.20
N ARG A 129 -12.72 17.01 -4.94
CA ARG A 129 -12.67 18.27 -4.18
C ARG A 129 -11.38 18.45 -3.36
N GLY A 130 -10.63 17.37 -3.14
CA GLY A 130 -9.42 17.32 -2.31
C GLY A 130 -8.16 17.79 -3.01
#